data_AF-A0A927X2P2-F1
#
_entry.id   AF-A0A927X2P2-F1
#
_cell.length_a   1.000
_cell.length_b   1.000
_cell.length_c   1.000
_cell.angle_alpha   90.00
_cell.angle_beta   90.00
_cell.angle_gamma   90.00
#
_symmetry.space_group_name_H-M   'P 1'
#
loop_
_entity.id
_entity.type
_entity.pdbx_description
1 polymer ?
#
loop_
_entity_poly.entity_id
_entity_poly.type
_entity_poly.pdbx_seq_one_letter_code
_entity_poly.pdbx_strand_id
1 'polypeptide(L)'
;MRSYDKIYLEHASVNIGTMFQYAVSCEYDAKMFWDMFCKSNISKEIEKGNPIYLVGHSAIDLFNYVIDEPEFITPERFYIPNEYYWAGWVLAQYQNLRNISFFDINRDFPIEKVLSLYSTLHEADITKFYDIADEFIYNNKRETNLKRIRKAAGLSQSELAFKSGVSIRNIQMYEQRNNDINKAQVDILLKLSKTLGCNIEDLLEYRNFCHK
;
A
#
# COMPACT_ATOMS: atom_id res chain seq x y z
N MET A 1 -0.38 19.51 1.03
CA MET A 1 -0.23 20.34 -0.19
C MET A 1 -0.31 19.38 -1.37
N ARG A 2 -1.08 19.68 -2.43
CA ARG A 2 -1.19 18.78 -3.58
C ARG A 2 0.10 18.78 -4.39
N SER A 3 0.38 17.68 -5.10
CA SER A 3 1.59 17.57 -5.94
C SER A 3 1.54 18.50 -7.17
N TYR A 4 0.37 18.69 -7.76
CA TYR A 4 0.14 19.52 -8.97
C TYR A 4 -1.35 19.90 -9.12
N ASP A 5 -1.67 20.78 -10.07
CA ASP A 5 -3.02 21.34 -10.30
C ASP A 5 -4.05 20.28 -10.74
N LYS A 6 -5.34 20.55 -10.49
CA LYS A 6 -6.46 19.64 -10.81
C LYS A 6 -6.56 19.35 -12.31
N ILE A 7 -6.22 20.31 -13.17
CA ILE A 7 -6.26 20.11 -14.63
C ILE A 7 -5.32 18.96 -15.04
N TYR A 8 -4.11 18.93 -14.48
CA TYR A 8 -3.17 17.86 -14.75
C TYR A 8 -3.57 16.53 -14.10
N LEU A 9 -4.28 16.58 -12.97
CA LEU A 9 -4.75 15.40 -12.24
C LEU A 9 -5.76 14.56 -12.99
N GLU A 10 -6.69 15.19 -13.71
CA GLU A 10 -7.64 14.45 -14.54
C GLU A 10 -6.90 13.64 -15.60
N HIS A 11 -5.98 14.26 -16.34
CA HIS A 11 -5.18 13.57 -17.35
C HIS A 11 -4.27 12.50 -16.76
N ALA A 12 -3.52 12.82 -15.70
CA ALA A 12 -2.58 11.90 -15.08
C ALA A 12 -3.30 10.66 -14.52
N SER A 13 -4.45 10.84 -13.86
CA SER A 13 -5.20 9.72 -13.29
C SER A 13 -5.78 8.80 -14.38
N VAL A 14 -6.29 9.37 -15.48
CA VAL A 14 -6.75 8.57 -16.63
C VAL A 14 -5.59 7.80 -17.25
N ASN A 15 -4.43 8.43 -17.45
CA ASN A 15 -3.26 7.79 -18.04
C ASN A 15 -2.73 6.65 -17.17
N ILE A 16 -2.61 6.85 -15.85
CA ILE A 16 -2.12 5.82 -14.92
C ILE A 16 -3.12 4.66 -14.82
N GLY A 17 -4.42 4.93 -14.73
CA GLY A 17 -5.45 3.89 -14.76
C GLY A 17 -5.39 3.08 -16.06
N THR A 18 -5.35 3.75 -17.20
CA THR A 18 -5.28 3.10 -18.52
C THR A 18 -4.00 2.28 -18.67
N MET A 19 -2.86 2.81 -18.22
CA MET A 19 -1.56 2.12 -18.25
C MET A 19 -1.62 0.83 -17.43
N PHE A 20 -2.24 0.88 -16.24
CA PHE A 20 -2.30 -0.31 -15.39
C PHE A 20 -3.25 -1.37 -15.94
N GLN A 21 -4.43 -0.98 -16.44
CA GLN A 21 -5.33 -1.89 -17.15
C GLN A 21 -4.64 -2.51 -18.38
N TYR A 22 -3.89 -1.70 -19.12
CA TYR A 22 -3.14 -2.14 -20.29
C TYR A 22 -2.06 -3.17 -19.94
N ALA A 23 -1.29 -2.93 -18.88
CA ALA A 23 -0.27 -3.88 -18.47
C ALA A 23 -0.85 -5.28 -18.19
N VAL A 24 -1.99 -5.34 -17.50
CA VAL A 24 -2.64 -6.61 -17.17
C VAL A 24 -3.24 -7.29 -18.40
N SER A 25 -3.77 -6.56 -19.39
CA SER A 25 -4.19 -7.17 -20.66
C SER A 25 -3.03 -7.76 -21.45
N CYS A 26 -1.84 -7.17 -21.28
CA CYS A 26 -0.59 -7.68 -21.85
C CYS A 26 0.00 -8.84 -21.03
N GLU A 27 -0.82 -9.49 -20.18
CA GLU A 27 -0.46 -10.65 -19.35
C GLU A 27 0.59 -10.38 -18.26
N TYR A 28 0.88 -9.11 -17.93
CA TYR A 28 1.70 -8.81 -16.76
C TYR A 28 0.93 -9.10 -15.48
N ASP A 29 1.61 -9.72 -14.51
CA ASP A 29 1.09 -9.82 -13.15
C ASP A 29 0.86 -8.41 -12.58
N ALA A 30 -0.35 -8.18 -12.07
CA ALA A 30 -0.79 -6.86 -11.63
C ALA A 30 0.09 -6.30 -10.50
N LYS A 31 0.47 -7.15 -9.55
CA LYS A 31 1.34 -6.76 -8.44
C LYS A 31 2.74 -6.42 -8.94
N MET A 32 3.32 -7.29 -9.77
CA MET A 32 4.65 -7.10 -10.32
C MET A 32 4.74 -5.82 -11.14
N PHE A 33 3.81 -5.57 -12.05
CA PHE A 33 3.83 -4.36 -12.87
C PHE A 33 3.66 -3.10 -12.02
N TRP A 34 2.74 -3.11 -11.06
CA TRP A 34 2.56 -1.96 -10.17
C TRP A 34 3.81 -1.69 -9.33
N ASP A 35 4.48 -2.74 -8.83
CA ASP A 35 5.77 -2.63 -8.15
C ASP A 35 6.86 -2.03 -9.05
N MET A 36 6.89 -2.38 -10.34
CA MET A 36 7.81 -1.79 -11.33
C MET A 36 7.51 -0.30 -11.54
N PHE A 37 6.26 0.07 -11.78
CA PHE A 37 5.84 1.46 -11.93
C PHE A 37 6.23 2.28 -10.71
N CYS A 38 5.93 1.81 -9.50
CA CYS A 38 6.23 2.48 -8.24
C CYS A 38 7.74 2.72 -8.03
N LYS A 39 8.61 1.93 -8.66
CA LYS A 39 10.09 2.07 -8.58
C LYS A 39 10.70 2.83 -9.76
N SER A 40 9.95 3.01 -10.84
CA SER A 40 10.40 3.65 -12.08
C SER A 40 10.79 5.11 -11.89
N ASN A 41 11.50 5.68 -12.87
CA ASN A 41 11.76 7.13 -12.88
C ASN A 41 10.49 7.93 -13.21
N ILE A 42 9.56 7.34 -13.99
CA ILE A 42 8.32 7.99 -14.41
C ILE A 42 7.45 8.35 -13.21
N SER A 43 7.25 7.40 -12.27
CA SER A 43 6.43 7.66 -11.08
C SER A 43 6.99 8.84 -10.29
N LYS A 44 8.31 8.94 -10.15
CA LYS A 44 8.98 10.09 -9.50
C LYS A 44 8.77 11.40 -10.25
N GLU A 45 8.77 11.39 -11.58
CA GLU A 45 8.52 12.60 -12.36
C GLU A 45 7.05 13.05 -12.30
N ILE A 46 6.11 12.10 -12.26
CA ILE A 46 4.69 12.36 -12.00
C ILE A 46 4.49 12.96 -10.60
N GLU A 47 5.10 12.37 -9.58
CA GLU A 47 5.04 12.85 -8.19
C GLU A 47 5.54 14.30 -8.04
N LYS A 48 6.57 14.68 -8.79
CA LYS A 48 7.10 16.05 -8.84
C LYS A 48 6.22 17.02 -9.63
N GLY A 49 5.22 16.51 -10.34
CA GLY A 49 4.34 17.29 -11.20
C GLY A 49 4.97 17.71 -12.52
N ASN A 50 5.91 16.93 -13.08
CA ASN A 50 6.54 17.24 -14.36
C ASN A 50 5.51 17.15 -15.52
N PRO A 51 5.17 18.26 -16.20
CA PRO A 51 4.11 18.29 -17.21
C PRO A 51 4.31 17.30 -18.37
N ILE A 52 5.57 16.98 -18.71
CA ILE A 52 5.89 16.01 -19.77
C ILE A 52 5.26 14.65 -19.44
N TYR A 53 5.33 14.21 -18.18
CA TYR A 53 4.80 12.92 -17.75
C TYR A 53 3.34 12.99 -17.28
N LEU A 54 2.82 14.18 -16.97
CA LEU A 54 1.40 14.34 -16.62
C LEU A 54 0.49 14.35 -17.85
N VAL A 55 0.91 15.00 -18.94
CA VAL A 55 0.06 15.22 -20.13
C VAL A 55 0.77 15.01 -21.47
N GLY A 56 2.11 14.93 -21.49
CA GLY A 56 2.89 14.81 -22.74
C GLY A 56 3.01 13.39 -23.29
N HIS A 57 2.64 12.38 -22.50
CA HIS A 57 2.74 10.97 -22.85
C HIS A 57 1.38 10.28 -22.77
N SER A 58 1.12 9.35 -23.68
CA SER A 58 -0.03 8.45 -23.59
C SER A 58 0.20 7.38 -22.52
N ALA A 59 -0.87 6.71 -22.10
CA ALA A 59 -0.77 5.56 -21.19
C ALA A 59 0.17 4.45 -21.72
N ILE A 60 0.23 4.25 -23.04
CA ILE A 60 1.10 3.25 -23.68
C ILE A 60 2.57 3.70 -23.64
N ASP A 61 2.84 4.99 -23.84
CA ASP A 61 4.20 5.53 -23.68
C ASP A 61 4.69 5.33 -22.25
N LEU A 62 3.85 5.64 -21.26
CA LEU A 62 4.16 5.41 -19.85
C LEU A 62 4.42 3.92 -19.57
N PHE A 63 3.59 3.02 -20.10
CA PHE A 63 3.80 1.58 -20.00
C PHE A 63 5.17 1.15 -20.54
N ASN A 64 5.51 1.56 -21.77
CA ASN A 64 6.78 1.20 -22.41
C ASN A 64 7.98 1.68 -21.60
N TYR A 65 7.91 2.90 -21.05
CA TYR A 65 8.94 3.42 -20.16
C TYR A 65 9.02 2.66 -18.82
N VAL A 66 7.93 2.06 -18.32
CA VAL A 66 7.97 1.26 -17.07
C VAL A 66 8.69 -0.06 -17.31
N ILE A 67 8.44 -0.71 -18.45
CA ILE A 67 9.04 -2.01 -18.77
C ILE A 67 10.44 -1.91 -19.38
N ASP A 68 10.88 -0.70 -19.75
CA ASP A 68 12.19 -0.41 -20.35
C ASP A 68 12.44 -1.20 -21.65
N GLU A 69 11.37 -1.51 -22.39
CA GLU A 69 11.44 -2.22 -23.67
C GLU A 69 11.13 -1.29 -24.86
N PRO A 70 11.91 -1.38 -25.95
CA PRO A 70 11.91 -0.35 -26.99
C PRO A 70 10.77 -0.40 -27.99
N GLU A 71 9.98 -1.47 -28.17
CA GLU A 71 8.87 -1.43 -29.17
C GLU A 71 7.85 -2.59 -29.13
N PHE A 72 6.57 -2.19 -29.29
CA PHE A 72 5.33 -2.88 -29.72
C PHE A 72 4.73 -4.06 -28.92
N ILE A 73 3.78 -3.72 -28.04
CA ILE A 73 2.50 -4.43 -27.96
C ILE A 73 1.44 -3.51 -28.60
N THR A 74 0.63 -4.04 -29.51
CA THR A 74 -0.48 -3.27 -30.12
C THR A 74 -1.68 -3.25 -29.17
N PRO A 75 -2.33 -2.10 -28.95
CA PRO A 75 -3.33 -2.01 -27.91
C PRO A 75 -4.64 -2.67 -28.29
N GLU A 76 -5.15 -3.49 -27.38
CA GLU A 76 -6.58 -3.71 -27.27
C GLU A 76 -7.21 -2.38 -26.81
N ARG A 77 -8.20 -1.86 -27.56
CA ARG A 77 -8.93 -0.68 -27.12
C ARG A 77 -9.84 -1.09 -25.98
N PHE A 78 -9.57 -0.59 -24.78
CA PHE A 78 -10.50 -0.74 -23.67
C PHE A 78 -11.67 0.21 -23.85
N TYR A 79 -12.85 -0.36 -24.05
CA TYR A 79 -14.10 0.40 -24.04
C TYR A 79 -14.69 0.50 -22.63
N ILE A 80 -14.22 -0.33 -21.69
CA ILE A 80 -14.78 -0.45 -20.35
C ILE A 80 -13.64 -0.41 -19.30
N PRO A 81 -13.62 0.62 -18.42
CA PRO A 81 -12.78 0.64 -17.25
C PRO A 81 -13.05 -0.56 -16.33
N ASN A 82 -12.00 -1.26 -15.93
CA ASN A 82 -12.09 -2.39 -14.99
C ASN A 82 -11.41 -2.07 -13.65
N GLU A 83 -11.27 -3.07 -12.79
CA GLU A 83 -10.66 -2.94 -11.46
C GLU A 83 -9.24 -2.41 -11.47
N TYR A 84 -8.46 -2.73 -12.51
CA TYR A 84 -7.08 -2.25 -12.66
C TYR A 84 -7.04 -0.79 -13.06
N TYR A 85 -7.92 -0.36 -13.97
CA TYR A 85 -8.06 1.05 -14.29
C TYR A 85 -8.44 1.86 -13.06
N TRP A 86 -9.48 1.41 -12.34
CA TRP A 86 -9.93 2.09 -11.14
C TRP A 86 -8.83 2.18 -10.09
N ALA A 87 -8.07 1.10 -9.87
CA ALA A 87 -6.97 1.07 -8.91
C ALA A 87 -5.87 2.07 -9.27
N GLY A 88 -5.44 2.10 -10.53
CA GLY A 88 -4.43 3.07 -10.99
C GLY A 88 -4.94 4.51 -10.89
N TRP A 89 -6.18 4.75 -11.31
CA TRP A 89 -6.82 6.06 -11.27
C TRP A 89 -6.96 6.60 -9.84
N VAL A 90 -7.49 5.79 -8.91
CA VAL A 90 -7.74 6.22 -7.53
C VAL A 90 -6.43 6.42 -6.75
N LEU A 91 -5.39 5.64 -7.06
CA LEU A 91 -4.06 5.82 -6.47
C LEU A 91 -3.38 7.10 -6.96
N ALA A 92 -3.56 7.49 -8.23
CA ALA A 92 -3.07 8.77 -8.73
C ALA A 92 -3.75 9.95 -8.01
N GLN A 93 -5.07 9.86 -7.80
CA GLN A 93 -5.84 10.84 -7.03
C GLN A 93 -5.34 10.95 -5.59
N TYR A 94 -5.15 9.81 -4.93
CA TYR A 94 -4.65 9.75 -3.55
C TYR A 94 -3.21 10.27 -3.42
N GLN A 95 -2.32 9.88 -4.35
CA GLN A 95 -0.94 10.37 -4.46
C GLN A 95 -0.92 11.89 -4.52
N ASN A 96 -1.66 12.50 -5.45
CA ASN A 96 -1.71 13.95 -5.60
C ASN A 96 -2.28 14.63 -4.35
N LEU A 97 -3.34 14.07 -3.75
CA LEU A 97 -3.98 14.65 -2.55
C LEU A 97 -3.04 14.71 -1.35
N ARG A 98 -2.34 13.60 -1.07
CA ARG A 98 -1.50 13.43 0.11
C ARG A 98 -0.04 13.81 -0.12
N ASN A 99 0.38 13.94 -1.39
CA ASN A 99 1.75 14.21 -1.81
C ASN A 99 2.75 13.23 -1.17
N ILE A 100 2.38 11.95 -1.20
CA ILE A 100 3.19 10.81 -0.79
C ILE A 100 3.64 10.09 -2.07
N SER A 101 4.82 9.50 -2.11
CA SER A 101 5.28 8.75 -3.28
C SER A 101 4.41 7.51 -3.56
N PHE A 102 4.27 7.10 -4.82
CA PHE A 102 3.64 5.83 -5.19
C PHE A 102 4.33 4.66 -4.51
N PHE A 103 5.66 4.72 -4.36
CA PHE A 103 6.44 3.71 -3.64
C PHE A 103 6.01 3.58 -2.17
N ASP A 104 5.90 4.69 -1.43
CA ASP A 104 5.49 4.67 -0.03
C ASP A 104 4.03 4.26 0.13
N ILE A 105 3.14 4.72 -0.78
CA ILE A 105 1.74 4.29 -0.81
C ILE A 105 1.67 2.78 -1.01
N ASN A 106 2.35 2.23 -2.02
CA ASN A 106 2.29 0.80 -2.29
C ASN A 106 2.96 -0.05 -1.19
N ARG A 107 3.98 0.48 -0.50
CA ARG A 107 4.56 -0.18 0.68
C ARG A 107 3.55 -0.28 1.82
N ASP A 108 2.85 0.81 2.11
CA ASP A 108 2.01 0.93 3.30
C ASP A 108 0.52 0.61 3.02
N PHE A 109 0.12 0.55 1.75
CA PHE A 109 -1.21 0.23 1.23
C PHE A 109 -1.08 -0.48 -0.14
N PRO A 110 -0.74 -1.79 -0.13
CA PRO A 110 -0.39 -2.54 -1.34
C PRO A 110 -1.52 -2.63 -2.36
N ILE A 111 -1.16 -2.75 -3.64
CA ILE A 111 -2.11 -2.79 -4.76
C ILE A 111 -3.17 -3.89 -4.63
N GLU A 112 -2.85 -5.04 -4.05
CA GLU A 112 -3.79 -6.13 -3.80
C GLU A 112 -4.88 -5.70 -2.82
N LYS A 113 -4.51 -4.89 -1.82
CA LYS A 113 -5.49 -4.33 -0.89
C LYS A 113 -6.38 -3.32 -1.60
N VAL A 114 -5.82 -2.49 -2.47
CA VAL A 114 -6.59 -1.54 -3.30
C VAL A 114 -7.59 -2.29 -4.17
N LEU A 115 -7.14 -3.27 -4.96
CA LEU A 115 -7.98 -4.09 -5.83
C LEU A 115 -9.12 -4.79 -5.05
N SER A 116 -8.84 -5.26 -3.81
CA SER A 116 -9.88 -5.86 -2.95
C SER A 116 -11.03 -4.92 -2.60
N LEU A 117 -10.83 -3.61 -2.72
CA LEU A 117 -11.83 -2.58 -2.42
C LEU A 117 -12.69 -2.21 -3.63
N TYR A 118 -12.32 -2.65 -4.85
CA TYR A 118 -12.99 -2.28 -6.09
C TYR A 118 -14.51 -2.50 -6.01
N SER A 119 -14.94 -3.72 -5.70
CA SER A 119 -16.37 -4.10 -5.62
C SER A 119 -17.20 -3.24 -4.67
N THR A 120 -16.55 -2.61 -3.67
CA THR A 120 -17.23 -1.79 -2.65
C THR A 120 -17.16 -0.29 -2.96
N LEU A 121 -16.09 0.18 -3.60
CA LEU A 121 -15.77 1.61 -3.68
C LEU A 121 -15.79 2.19 -5.10
N HIS A 122 -15.82 1.39 -6.16
CA HIS A 122 -15.68 1.91 -7.53
C HIS A 122 -16.84 2.83 -7.98
N GLU A 123 -18.02 2.69 -7.39
CA GLU A 123 -19.17 3.58 -7.61
C GLU A 123 -19.39 4.59 -6.47
N ALA A 124 -18.55 4.54 -5.43
CA ALA A 124 -18.69 5.39 -4.26
C ALA A 124 -17.99 6.74 -4.45
N ASP A 125 -18.31 7.70 -3.57
CA ASP A 125 -17.53 8.93 -3.50
C ASP A 125 -16.07 8.62 -3.15
N ILE A 126 -15.16 9.22 -3.91
CA ILE A 126 -13.71 9.04 -3.78
C ILE A 126 -13.18 9.37 -2.38
N THR A 127 -13.85 10.25 -1.62
CA THR A 127 -13.43 10.56 -0.24
C THR A 127 -13.45 9.34 0.65
N LYS A 128 -14.36 8.37 0.43
CA LYS A 128 -14.39 7.12 1.19
C LYS A 128 -13.13 6.29 0.96
N PHE A 129 -12.58 6.31 -0.25
CA PHE A 129 -11.31 5.66 -0.53
C PHE A 129 -10.18 6.35 0.25
N TYR A 130 -10.16 7.69 0.29
CA TYR A 130 -9.16 8.44 1.03
C TYR A 130 -9.19 8.11 2.53
N ASP A 131 -10.37 8.05 3.12
CA ASP A 131 -10.54 7.72 4.54
C ASP A 131 -10.02 6.31 4.85
N ILE A 132 -10.37 5.32 4.00
CA ILE A 132 -9.89 3.94 4.15
C ILE A 132 -8.37 3.84 3.96
N ALA A 133 -7.82 4.54 2.96
CA ALA A 133 -6.39 4.56 2.68
C ALA A 133 -5.60 5.20 3.84
N ASP A 134 -6.07 6.35 4.35
CA ASP A 134 -5.46 7.03 5.49
C ASP A 134 -5.49 6.16 6.75
N GLU A 135 -6.64 5.53 7.06
CA GLU A 135 -6.77 4.63 8.19
C GLU A 135 -5.81 3.43 8.05
N PHE A 136 -5.73 2.83 6.87
CA PHE A 136 -4.87 1.68 6.61
C PHE A 136 -3.38 2.04 6.78
N ILE A 137 -2.94 3.15 6.16
CA ILE A 137 -1.55 3.62 6.26
C ILE A 137 -1.21 4.03 7.70
N TYR A 138 -2.13 4.72 8.39
CA TYR A 138 -1.93 5.08 9.79
C TYR A 138 -1.75 3.85 10.68
N ASN A 139 -2.61 2.84 10.52
CA ASN A 139 -2.53 1.60 11.30
C ASN A 139 -1.26 0.80 10.99
N ASN A 140 -0.79 0.81 9.74
CA ASN A 140 0.48 0.16 9.38
C ASN A 140 1.71 0.87 9.94
N LYS A 141 1.70 2.21 10.00
CA LYS A 141 2.78 3.00 10.58
C LYS A 141 2.80 2.99 12.11
N ARG A 142 1.65 2.75 12.76
CA ARG A 142 1.54 2.69 14.22
C ARG A 142 2.41 1.55 14.76
N GLU A 143 3.12 1.78 15.87
CA GLU A 143 3.85 0.70 16.53
C GLU A 143 2.87 -0.35 17.08
N THR A 144 3.17 -1.64 16.90
CA THR A 144 2.35 -2.72 17.47
C THR A 144 2.41 -2.69 19.00
N ASN A 145 1.36 -3.18 19.65
CA ASN A 145 1.28 -3.31 21.10
C ASN A 145 2.46 -4.13 21.64
N LEU A 146 2.78 -5.26 21.01
CA LEU A 146 3.95 -6.07 21.37
C LEU A 146 5.24 -5.25 21.36
N LYS A 147 5.50 -4.51 20.27
CA LYS A 147 6.72 -3.71 20.12
C LYS A 147 6.78 -2.55 21.13
N ARG A 148 5.66 -1.88 21.35
CA ARG A 148 5.51 -0.79 22.33
C ARG A 148 5.80 -1.28 23.74
N ILE A 149 5.16 -2.38 24.15
CA ILE A 149 5.32 -2.98 25.49
C ILE A 149 6.75 -3.51 25.67
N ARG A 150 7.32 -4.19 24.68
CA ARG A 150 8.72 -4.63 24.71
C ARG A 150 9.69 -3.47 24.95
N LYS A 151 9.52 -2.37 24.21
CA LYS A 151 10.35 -1.18 24.38
C LYS A 151 10.16 -0.55 25.75
N ALA A 152 8.93 -0.48 26.26
CA ALA A 152 8.65 0.01 27.61
C ALA A 152 9.31 -0.86 28.71
N ALA A 153 9.44 -2.16 28.47
CA ALA A 153 10.18 -3.09 29.32
C ALA A 153 11.71 -3.02 29.14
N GLY A 154 12.23 -2.15 28.25
CA GLY A 154 13.66 -1.97 28.01
C GLY A 154 14.34 -3.14 27.30
N LEU A 155 13.58 -4.01 26.62
CA LEU A 155 14.13 -5.22 25.97
C LEU A 155 14.35 -4.98 24.48
N SER A 156 15.45 -5.51 23.94
CA SER A 156 15.62 -5.76 22.50
C SER A 156 14.81 -6.97 22.05
N GLN A 157 14.64 -7.15 20.72
CA GLN A 157 13.95 -8.31 20.17
C GLN A 157 14.66 -9.63 20.54
N SER A 158 15.99 -9.64 20.53
CA SER A 158 16.80 -10.81 20.92
C SER A 158 16.69 -11.12 22.41
N GLU A 159 16.67 -10.10 23.27
CA GLU A 159 16.48 -10.30 24.72
C GLU A 159 15.08 -10.81 25.04
N LEU A 160 14.04 -10.28 24.39
CA LEU A 160 12.68 -10.82 24.54
C LEU A 160 12.62 -12.27 24.05
N ALA A 161 13.23 -12.59 22.91
CA ALA A 161 13.29 -13.96 22.38
C ALA A 161 13.94 -14.91 23.39
N PHE A 162 15.10 -14.53 23.92
CA PHE A 162 15.84 -15.32 24.90
C PHE A 162 15.03 -15.53 26.18
N LYS A 163 14.42 -14.47 26.73
CA LYS A 163 13.67 -14.54 28.00
C LYS A 163 12.33 -15.27 27.90
N SER A 164 11.65 -15.17 26.75
CA SER A 164 10.31 -15.78 26.54
C SER A 164 10.38 -17.19 25.95
N GLY A 165 11.51 -17.58 25.37
CA GLY A 165 11.64 -18.83 24.61
C GLY A 165 10.90 -18.81 23.27
N VAL A 166 10.38 -17.66 22.83
CA VAL A 166 9.79 -17.47 21.50
C VAL A 166 10.90 -17.10 20.53
N SER A 167 10.88 -17.65 19.32
CA SER A 167 11.90 -17.36 18.32
C SER A 167 11.93 -15.86 17.97
N ILE A 168 13.14 -15.33 17.75
CA ILE A 168 13.32 -13.93 17.31
C ILE A 168 12.54 -13.64 16.02
N ARG A 169 12.46 -14.63 15.12
CA ARG A 169 11.69 -14.54 13.88
C ARG A 169 10.20 -14.34 14.15
N ASN A 170 9.61 -15.06 15.11
CA ASN A 170 8.19 -14.88 15.45
C ASN A 170 7.94 -13.47 16.01
N ILE A 171 8.79 -13.01 16.93
CA ILE A 171 8.69 -11.66 17.49
C ILE A 171 8.76 -10.61 16.37
N GLN A 172 9.73 -10.74 15.47
CA GLN A 172 9.85 -9.85 14.31
C GLN A 172 8.60 -9.87 13.42
N MET A 173 8.07 -11.05 13.11
CA MET A 173 6.88 -11.21 12.26
C MET A 173 5.65 -10.57 12.88
N TYR A 174 5.45 -10.71 14.20
CA TYR A 174 4.36 -10.03 14.91
C TYR A 174 4.58 -8.52 14.97
N GLU A 175 5.79 -8.07 15.30
CA GLU A 175 6.08 -6.63 15.43
C GLU A 175 6.00 -5.87 14.11
N GLN A 176 6.25 -6.56 12.98
CA GLN A 176 6.14 -6.04 11.62
C GLN A 176 4.77 -6.28 10.99
N ARG A 177 3.81 -6.89 11.71
CA ARG A 177 2.47 -7.28 11.20
C ARG A 177 2.47 -8.25 10.02
N ASN A 178 3.57 -8.94 9.77
CA ASN A 178 3.62 -10.04 8.79
C ASN A 178 2.80 -11.24 9.28
N ASN A 179 2.74 -11.44 10.60
CA ASN A 179 1.82 -12.37 11.23
C ASN A 179 0.85 -11.63 12.15
N ASP A 180 -0.42 -12.01 12.07
CA ASP A 180 -1.48 -11.50 12.94
C ASP A 180 -1.29 -12.06 14.36
N ILE A 181 -0.92 -11.18 15.30
CA ILE A 181 -0.74 -11.55 16.71
C ILE A 181 -2.05 -12.01 17.36
N ASN A 182 -3.20 -11.56 16.85
CA ASN A 182 -4.51 -12.01 17.33
C ASN A 182 -4.80 -13.47 16.98
N LYS A 183 -4.05 -14.04 16.03
CA LYS A 183 -4.11 -15.45 15.62
C LYS A 183 -2.93 -16.26 16.14
N ALA A 184 -2.08 -15.69 17.00
CA ALA A 184 -0.99 -16.41 17.62
C ALA A 184 -1.53 -17.52 18.54
N GLN A 185 -0.78 -18.62 18.64
CA GLN A 185 -1.11 -19.67 19.59
C GLN A 185 -1.06 -19.13 21.02
N VAL A 186 -2.00 -19.58 21.86
CA VAL A 186 -2.15 -19.09 23.23
C VAL A 186 -0.88 -19.30 24.06
N ASP A 187 -0.12 -20.35 23.80
CA ASP A 187 1.15 -20.61 24.49
C ASP A 187 2.21 -19.55 24.20
N ILE A 188 2.28 -19.07 22.94
CA ILE A 188 3.16 -17.97 22.52
C ILE A 188 2.74 -16.68 23.24
N LEU A 189 1.45 -16.36 23.23
CA LEU A 189 0.92 -15.17 23.90
C LEU A 189 1.18 -15.21 25.42
N LEU A 190 1.02 -16.38 26.04
CA LEU A 190 1.28 -16.57 27.47
C LEU A 190 2.77 -16.42 27.81
N LYS A 191 3.68 -16.92 26.96
CA LYS A 191 5.13 -16.74 27.13
C LYS A 191 5.50 -15.26 27.05
N LEU A 192 5.02 -14.57 26.01
CA LEU A 192 5.32 -13.14 25.81
C LEU A 192 4.76 -12.27 26.94
N SER A 193 3.49 -12.46 27.31
CA SER A 193 2.82 -11.69 28.37
C SER A 193 3.51 -11.84 29.73
N LYS A 194 3.87 -13.08 30.11
CA LYS A 194 4.63 -13.36 31.34
C LYS A 194 6.00 -12.69 31.35
N THR A 195 6.75 -12.77 30.25
CA THR A 195 8.08 -12.14 30.15
C THR A 195 8.01 -10.62 30.17
N LEU A 196 6.95 -10.04 29.61
CA LEU A 196 6.74 -8.60 29.51
C LEU A 196 6.02 -8.01 30.74
N GLY A 197 5.50 -8.84 31.64
CA GLY A 197 4.74 -8.38 32.80
C GLY A 197 3.42 -7.70 32.45
N CYS A 198 2.75 -8.15 31.37
CA CYS A 198 1.46 -7.63 30.93
C CYS A 198 0.43 -8.77 30.79
N ASN A 199 -0.83 -8.44 30.56
CA ASN A 199 -1.86 -9.43 30.24
C ASN A 199 -1.81 -9.79 28.74
N ILE A 200 -2.45 -10.89 28.35
CA ILE A 200 -2.50 -11.31 26.94
C ILE A 200 -3.26 -10.27 26.11
N GLU A 201 -4.33 -9.71 26.66
CA GLU A 201 -5.18 -8.70 26.06
C GLU A 201 -4.41 -7.43 25.69
N ASP A 202 -3.36 -7.10 26.46
CA ASP A 202 -2.50 -5.95 26.18
C ASP A 202 -1.65 -6.14 24.92
N LEU A 203 -1.42 -7.38 24.50
CA LEU A 203 -0.66 -7.73 23.30
C LEU A 203 -1.51 -7.74 22.02
N LEU A 204 -2.83 -7.86 22.15
CA LEU A 204 -3.75 -7.97 21.02
C LEU A 204 -3.94 -6.62 20.30
N GLU A 205 -4.19 -6.66 19.00
CA GLU A 205 -4.42 -5.49 18.16
C GLU A 205 -5.92 -5.35 17.88
N TYR A 206 -6.57 -4.36 18.49
CA TYR A 206 -7.97 -4.04 18.18
C TYR A 206 -8.01 -2.96 17.10
N ARG A 207 -8.79 -3.19 16.04
CA ARG A 207 -9.12 -2.11 15.10
C ARG A 207 -9.89 -1.05 15.90
N ASN A 208 -9.36 0.16 15.96
CA ASN A 208 -10.15 1.30 16.38
C ASN A 208 -11.21 1.48 15.29
N PHE A 209 -12.41 0.94 15.50
CA PHE A 209 -13.57 1.42 14.77
C PHE A 209 -13.82 2.84 15.25
N CYS A 210 -13.13 3.82 14.63
CA CYS A 210 -13.51 5.21 14.76
C CYS A 210 -14.82 5.38 13.98
N HIS A 211 -15.92 5.00 14.62
CA HIS A 211 -17.20 5.64 14.33
C HIS A 211 -17.08 7.09 14.76
N LYS A 212 -17.00 8.00 13.80
CA LYS A 212 -17.56 9.35 13.89
C LYS A 212 -17.70 9.95 12.50
#